data_AF-A0A7S2H811-F1
#
_entry.id   AF-A0A7S2H811-F1
#
_cell.length_a   1.000
_cell.length_b   1.000
_cell.length_c   1.000
_cell.angle_alpha   90.00
_cell.angle_beta   90.00
_cell.angle_gamma   90.00
#
_symmetry.space_group_name_H-M   'P 1'
#
loop_
_entity.id
_entity.type
_entity.pdbx_description
1 polymer ?
#
loop_
_entity_poly.entity_id
_entity_poly.type
_entity_poly.pdbx_seq_one_letter_code
_entity_poly.pdbx_strand_id
1 'polypeptide(L)'
;YIVGYLAIVTWVLYLALWRFENEQFRKRWKFLFIKFRYGAWWWSLVFLGKNALINLGFAFLPSPVYQFLFTLFVSLVYLILCAAIWPYRSEWSNRLEVFVTCSIV
;
A
#
# COMPACT_ATOMS: atom_id res chain seq x y z
N TYR A 1 12.67 -2.77 -9.55
CA TYR A 1 12.25 -3.66 -8.43
C TYR A 1 10.78 -3.46 -8.05
N ILE A 2 10.33 -2.23 -7.79
CA ILE A 2 8.96 -1.93 -7.30
C ILE A 2 7.86 -2.34 -8.28
N VAL A 3 8.04 -2.10 -9.58
CA VAL A 3 7.06 -2.43 -10.63
C VAL A 3 6.77 -3.94 -10.69
N GLY A 4 7.82 -4.78 -10.60
CA GLY A 4 7.67 -6.23 -10.64
C GLY A 4 6.92 -6.78 -9.42
N TYR A 5 7.22 -6.26 -8.23
CA TYR A 5 6.49 -6.63 -7.01
C TYR A 5 5.03 -6.17 -7.07
N LEU A 6 4.76 -4.95 -7.56
CA LEU A 6 3.40 -4.46 -7.79
C LEU A 6 2.62 -5.38 -8.73
N ALA A 7 3.20 -5.71 -9.89
CA ALA A 7 2.58 -6.58 -10.88
C ALA A 7 2.19 -7.93 -10.28
N ILE A 8 3.09 -8.54 -9.50
CA ILE A 8 2.84 -9.82 -8.81
C ILE A 8 1.70 -9.66 -7.80
N VAL A 9 1.68 -8.61 -6.98
CA VAL A 9 0.63 -8.41 -5.98
C VAL A 9 -0.73 -8.14 -6.65
N THR A 10 -0.79 -7.31 -7.70
CA THR A 10 -2.03 -7.14 -8.49
C THR A 10 -2.50 -8.45 -9.11
N TRP A 11 -1.59 -9.23 -9.67
CA TRP A 11 -1.92 -10.53 -10.27
C TRP A 11 -2.46 -11.51 -9.23
N VAL A 12 -1.82 -11.58 -8.07
CA VAL A 12 -2.24 -12.45 -6.96
C VAL A 12 -3.60 -12.04 -6.42
N LEU A 13 -3.87 -10.74 -6.28
CA LEU A 13 -5.17 -10.24 -5.82
C LEU A 13 -6.27 -10.53 -6.84
N TYR A 14 -5.99 -10.40 -8.13
CA TYR A 14 -6.91 -10.78 -9.19
C TYR A 14 -7.20 -12.28 -9.17
N LEU A 15 -6.15 -13.10 -9.04
CA LEU A 15 -6.29 -14.56 -8.95
C LEU A 15 -7.01 -14.99 -7.67
N ALA A 16 -6.88 -14.22 -6.59
CA ALA A 16 -7.54 -14.49 -5.33
C ALA A 16 -9.06 -14.39 -5.43
N LEU A 17 -9.63 -13.64 -6.38
CA LEU A 17 -11.09 -13.61 -6.60
C LEU A 17 -11.65 -14.96 -7.08
N TRP A 18 -10.84 -15.78 -7.75
CA TRP A 18 -11.29 -17.05 -8.33
C TRP A 18 -10.68 -18.29 -7.72
N ARG A 19 -9.47 -18.21 -7.14
CA ARG A 19 -8.73 -19.35 -6.58
C ARG A 19 -8.64 -19.35 -5.06
N PHE A 20 -9.48 -18.58 -4.37
CA PHE A 20 -9.46 -18.51 -2.91
C PHE A 20 -9.81 -19.84 -2.22
N GLU A 21 -10.48 -20.75 -2.91
CA GLU A 21 -10.86 -22.06 -2.37
C GLU A 21 -9.65 -22.99 -2.21
N ASN A 22 -8.61 -22.81 -3.03
CA ASN A 22 -7.42 -23.65 -2.99
C ASN A 22 -6.57 -23.37 -1.74
N GLU A 23 -6.43 -24.38 -0.89
CA GLU A 23 -5.74 -24.26 0.39
C GLU A 23 -4.26 -23.90 0.26
N GLN A 24 -3.56 -24.40 -0.78
CA GLN A 24 -2.16 -24.08 -1.02
C GLN A 24 -1.99 -22.59 -1.38
N PHE A 25 -2.90 -22.05 -2.19
CA PHE A 25 -2.90 -20.64 -2.57
C PHE A 25 -3.13 -19.75 -1.34
N ARG A 26 -4.12 -20.08 -0.50
CA ARG A 26 -4.39 -19.35 0.74
C ARG A 26 -3.21 -19.37 1.69
N LYS A 27 -2.55 -20.52 1.90
CA LYS A 27 -1.40 -20.63 2.81
C LYS A 27 -0.23 -19.78 2.33
N ARG A 28 0.06 -19.79 1.03
CA ARG A 28 1.17 -19.03 0.43
C ARG A 28 0.97 -17.53 0.46
N TRP A 29 -0.25 -17.05 0.18
CA TRP A 29 -0.55 -15.61 0.11
C TRP A 29 -1.25 -15.08 1.35
N LYS A 30 -1.34 -15.89 2.42
CA LYS A 30 -1.99 -15.55 3.69
C LYS A 30 -1.50 -14.22 4.25
N PHE A 31 -0.22 -13.92 4.09
CA PHE A 31 0.43 -12.71 4.60
C PHE A 31 -0.16 -11.42 3.98
N LEU A 32 -0.61 -11.46 2.73
CA LEU A 32 -1.24 -10.31 2.06
C LEU A 32 -2.63 -10.04 2.62
N PHE A 33 -3.37 -11.08 2.97
CA PHE A 33 -4.78 -10.96 3.36
C PHE A 33 -4.99 -10.83 4.87
N ILE A 34 -4.15 -11.47 5.69
CA ILE A 34 -4.32 -11.48 7.16
C ILE A 34 -4.05 -10.11 7.81
N LYS A 35 -3.22 -9.28 7.18
CA LYS A 35 -2.80 -8.00 7.75
C LYS A 35 -3.96 -6.98 7.79
N PHE A 36 -4.90 -7.08 6.85
CA PHE A 36 -5.97 -6.11 6.65
C PHE A 36 -7.32 -6.59 7.18
N ARG A 37 -8.20 -5.65 7.54
CA ARG A 37 -9.58 -5.91 7.96
C ARG A 37 -10.39 -6.53 6.81
N TYR A 38 -11.39 -7.34 7.14
CA TYR A 38 -12.37 -7.84 6.17
C TYR A 38 -13.01 -6.65 5.42
N GLY A 39 -12.77 -6.56 4.11
CA GLY A 39 -13.21 -5.45 3.25
C GLY A 39 -12.10 -4.49 2.78
N ALA A 40 -10.91 -4.51 3.40
CA ALA A 40 -9.77 -3.66 3.05
C ALA A 40 -8.58 -4.45 2.46
N TRP A 41 -8.82 -5.63 1.88
CA TRP A 41 -7.78 -6.49 1.30
C TRP A 41 -7.00 -5.81 0.15
N TRP A 42 -7.65 -4.91 -0.58
CA TRP A 42 -7.08 -4.09 -1.64
C TRP A 42 -6.13 -3.01 -1.12
N TRP A 43 -6.07 -2.78 0.19
CA TRP A 43 -5.19 -1.76 0.78
C TRP A 43 -3.70 -2.05 0.56
N SER A 44 -3.33 -3.32 0.39
CA SER A 44 -1.99 -3.70 -0.03
C SER A 44 -1.57 -3.02 -1.35
N LEU A 45 -2.50 -2.85 -2.29
CA LEU A 45 -2.26 -2.11 -3.53
C LEU A 45 -2.11 -0.63 -3.32
N VAL A 46 -2.89 -0.03 -2.42
CA VAL A 46 -2.78 1.40 -2.09
C VAL A 46 -1.41 1.68 -1.48
N PHE A 47 -0.99 0.87 -0.51
CA PHE A 47 0.31 0.97 0.13
C PHE A 47 1.46 0.84 -0.89
N LEU A 48 1.39 -0.14 -1.79
CA LEU A 48 2.40 -0.32 -2.83
C LEU A 48 2.35 0.77 -3.90
N GLY A 49 1.15 1.20 -4.28
CA GLY A 49 0.91 2.30 -5.20
C GLY A 49 1.52 3.60 -4.70
N LYS A 50 1.38 3.93 -3.41
CA LYS A 50 2.07 5.06 -2.76
C LYS A 50 3.58 4.99 -3.01
N ASN A 51 4.20 3.85 -2.71
CA ASN A 51 5.64 3.67 -2.87
C ASN A 51 6.06 3.80 -4.33
N ALA A 52 5.29 3.26 -5.27
CA ALA A 52 5.56 3.41 -6.70
C ALA A 52 5.44 4.86 -7.16
N LEU A 53 4.39 5.58 -6.75
CA LEU A 53 4.20 6.99 -7.08
C LEU A 53 5.38 7.81 -6.60
N ILE A 54 5.81 7.66 -5.34
CA ILE A 54 6.97 8.37 -4.79
C ILE A 54 8.23 8.11 -5.65
N ASN A 55 8.50 6.84 -5.99
CA ASN A 55 9.65 6.49 -6.84
C ASN A 55 9.55 7.04 -8.26
N LEU A 56 8.34 7.12 -8.83
CA LEU A 56 8.12 7.78 -10.13
C LEU A 56 8.37 9.29 -10.02
N GLY A 57 7.96 9.92 -8.91
CA GLY A 57 8.29 11.31 -8.62
C GLY A 57 9.79 11.57 -8.65
N PHE A 58 10.59 10.70 -8.02
CA PHE A 58 12.06 10.78 -8.08
C PHE A 58 12.64 10.54 -9.48
N ALA A 59 12.02 9.67 -10.28
CA ALA A 59 12.51 9.36 -11.62
C ALA A 59 12.21 10.45 -12.66
N PHE A 60 11.04 11.09 -12.58
CA PHE A 60 10.57 12.02 -13.60
C PHE A 60 10.81 13.50 -13.28
N LEU A 61 10.86 13.88 -12.00
CA LEU A 61 11.02 15.28 -11.63
C LEU A 61 12.52 15.61 -11.55
N PRO A 62 13.03 16.57 -12.34
CA PRO A 62 14.46 16.87 -12.37
C PRO A 62 14.91 17.76 -11.20
N SER A 63 14.02 18.55 -10.61
CA SER A 63 14.37 19.45 -9.51
C SER A 63 14.01 18.84 -8.15
N PRO A 64 14.91 18.95 -7.16
CA PRO A 64 14.73 18.35 -5.83
C PRO A 64 13.55 18.96 -5.07
N VAL A 65 13.23 20.23 -5.32
CA VAL A 65 12.10 20.92 -4.67
C VAL A 65 10.78 20.29 -5.12
N TYR A 66 10.63 20.01 -6.42
CA TYR A 66 9.43 19.35 -6.93
C TYR A 66 9.32 17.90 -6.46
N GLN A 67 10.44 17.17 -6.37
CA GLN A 67 10.44 15.81 -5.81
C GLN A 67 9.95 15.78 -4.36
N PHE A 68 10.40 16.75 -3.54
CA PHE A 68 9.96 16.89 -2.15
C PHE A 68 8.45 17.21 -2.06
N LEU A 69 8.00 18.25 -2.77
CA LEU A 69 6.58 18.64 -2.78
C LEU A 69 5.67 17.50 -3.27
N PHE A 70 6.11 16.75 -4.28
CA PHE A 70 5.38 15.60 -4.79
C PHE A 70 5.31 14.46 -3.78
N THR A 71 6.42 14.16 -3.09
CA THR A 71 6.46 13.14 -2.03
C THR A 71 5.56 13.52 -0.85
N LEU A 72 5.56 14.80 -0.47
CA LEU A 72 4.72 15.35 0.59
C LEU A 72 3.24 15.27 0.21
N PHE A 73 2.88 15.64 -1.03
CA PHE A 73 1.53 15.52 -1.55
C PHE A 73 1.01 14.08 -1.53
N VAL A 74 1.80 13.13 -2.06
CA VAL A 74 1.43 11.71 -2.07
C VAL A 74 1.30 11.15 -0.65
N SER A 75 2.16 11.58 0.27
CA SER A 75 2.13 11.15 1.68
C SER A 75 0.90 11.72 2.43
N LEU A 76 0.52 12.97 2.17
CA LEU A 76 -0.70 13.57 2.72
C LEU A 76 -1.97 12.87 2.24
N VAL A 77 -2.07 12.59 0.93
CA VAL A 77 -3.21 11.84 0.39
C VAL A 77 -3.30 10.46 1.03
N TYR A 78 -2.17 9.76 1.17
CA TYR A 78 -2.13 8.46 1.84
C TYR A 78 -2.53 8.55 3.33
N LEU A 79 -2.08 9.59 4.04
CA LEU A 79 -2.44 9.84 5.43
C LEU A 79 -3.95 10.00 5.61
N ILE A 80 -4.58 10.84 4.78
CA ILE A 80 -6.03 11.08 4.80
C ILE A 80 -6.79 9.78 4.54
N LEU A 81 -6.39 9.03 3.52
CA LEU A 81 -7.02 7.74 3.21
C LEU A 81 -6.87 6.74 4.36
N CYS A 82 -5.68 6.66 4.97
CA CYS A 82 -5.42 5.76 6.09
C CYS A 82 -6.23 6.13 7.34
N ALA A 83 -6.34 7.42 7.63
CA ALA A 83 -7.13 7.94 8.75
C ALA A 83 -8.64 7.77 8.54
N ALA A 84 -9.13 7.77 7.30
CA ALA A 84 -10.53 7.55 6.99
C ALA A 84 -10.95 6.07 7.03
N ILE A 85 -10.09 5.16 6.55
CA ILE A 85 -10.48 3.76 6.31
C ILE A 85 -10.06 2.81 7.44
N TRP A 86 -9.00 3.12 8.19
CA TRP A 86 -8.45 2.24 9.24
C TRP A 86 -8.27 0.79 8.75
N PRO A 87 -7.40 0.59 7.75
CA PRO A 87 -7.34 -0.63 6.94
C PRO A 87 -6.81 -1.84 7.71
N TYR A 88 -6.00 -1.64 8.74
CA TYR A 88 -5.39 -2.74 9.49
C TYR A 88 -6.35 -3.30 10.53
N ARG A 89 -6.26 -4.62 10.75
CA ARG A 89 -7.08 -5.29 11.77
C ARG A 89 -6.74 -4.86 13.20
N SER A 90 -5.47 -4.57 13.46
CA SER A 90 -4.99 -4.11 14.76
C SER A 90 -4.98 -2.58 14.81
N GLU A 91 -5.59 -2.00 15.84
CA GLU A 91 -5.58 -0.54 16.06
C GLU A 91 -4.17 0.02 16.21
N TRP A 92 -3.28 -0.72 16.86
CA TRP A 92 -1.88 -0.32 17.00
C TRP A 92 -1.19 -0.20 15.66
N SER A 93 -1.47 -1.09 14.72
CA SER A 93 -0.93 -0.99 13.36
C SER A 93 -1.45 0.23 12.62
N ASN A 94 -2.73 0.59 12.78
CA ASN A 94 -3.29 1.82 12.20
C ASN A 94 -2.62 3.07 12.81
N ARG A 95 -2.48 3.14 14.14
CA ARG A 95 -1.83 4.27 14.82
C ARG A 95 -0.36 4.41 14.42
N LEU A 96 0.37 3.30 14.33
CA LEU A 96 1.76 3.29 13.86
C LEU A 96 1.88 3.77 12.42
N GLU A 97 1.00 3.33 11.52
CA GLU A 97 1.02 3.77 10.11
C GLU A 97 0.76 5.27 9.99
N VAL A 98 -0.21 5.79 10.74
CA VAL A 98 -0.52 7.23 10.81
C VAL A 98 0.67 8.00 11.37
N PHE A 99 1.25 7.54 12.48
CA PHE A 99 2.41 8.18 13.11
C PHE A 99 3.63 8.22 12.17
N VAL A 100 3.96 7.10 11.54
CA VAL A 100 5.06 7.02 10.57
C VAL A 100 4.80 7.93 9.38
N THR A 101 3.58 7.97 8.86
CA THR A 101 3.25 8.83 7.72
C THR A 101 3.29 10.31 8.11
N CYS A 102 2.84 10.68 9.31
CA CYS A 102 2.98 12.04 9.84
C CYS A 102 4.45 12.45 10.02
N SER A 103 5.35 11.53 10.36
CA SER A 103 6.78 11.88 10.53
C SER A 103 7.51 12.19 9.22
N ILE A 104 6.93 11.78 8.07
CA ILE A 104 7.49 12.01 6.74
C ILE A 104 7.02 13.35 6.17
N VAL A 105 5.86 13.84 6.61
CA VAL A 105 5.29 15.15 6.26
C VAL A 105 5.93 16.24 7.11
#